data_AF-A0A940AHS6-F1
#
_entry.id   AF-A0A940AHS6-F1
#
_cell.length_a   1.000
_cell.length_b   1.000
_cell.length_c   1.000
_cell.angle_alpha   90.00
_cell.angle_beta   90.00
_cell.angle_gamma   90.00
#
_symmetry.space_group_name_H-M   'P 1'
#
loop_
_entity.id
_entity.type
_entity.pdbx_description
1 polymer ?
#
loop_
_entity_poly.entity_id
_entity_poly.type
_entity_poly.pdbx_seq_one_letter_code
_entity_poly.pdbx_strand_id
1 'polypeptide(L)' 'LYFDDHLPPHFHAKYAGQEALVEIENSCVLKGAIPSNKLKLVLAWSELHKQELKDSWNQAKNMELPAKINPLK' A
#
# COMPACT_ATOMS: atom_id res chain seq x y z
N LEU A 1 22.73 1.96 -1.19
CA LEU A 1 21.38 2.57 -1.08
C LEU A 1 20.39 1.41 -1.19
N TYR A 2 19.59 1.14 -0.16
CA TYR A 2 18.93 -0.16 -0.05
C TYR A 2 17.87 -0.38 -1.13
N PHE A 3 17.97 -1.57 -1.72
CA PHE A 3 17.35 -2.10 -2.93
C PHE A 3 16.12 -2.96 -2.57
N ASP A 4 15.43 -2.64 -1.47
CA ASP A 4 14.55 -3.58 -0.74
C ASP A 4 13.05 -3.36 -0.97
N ASP A 5 12.65 -2.63 -2.01
CA ASP A 5 11.27 -2.71 -2.55
C ASP A 5 11.15 -3.98 -3.41
N HIS A 6 11.23 -5.11 -2.72
CA HIS A 6 11.09 -6.44 -3.31
C HIS A 6 9.64 -6.94 -3.22
N LEU A 7 9.37 -7.92 -4.09
CA LEU A 7 8.12 -8.68 -4.11
C LEU A 7 7.79 -9.21 -2.69
N PRO A 8 6.49 -9.31 -2.35
CA PRO A 8 5.33 -9.00 -3.18
C PRO A 8 5.09 -7.48 -3.31
N PRO A 9 4.33 -7.02 -4.33
CA PRO A 9 3.92 -5.62 -4.46
C PRO A 9 3.24 -5.12 -3.19
N HIS A 10 3.70 -4.00 -2.65
CA HIS A 10 3.22 -3.50 -1.37
C HIS A 10 3.21 -1.96 -1.30
N PHE A 11 2.58 -1.41 -0.26
CA PHE A 11 2.60 0.03 0.02
C PHE A 11 2.67 0.30 1.52
N HIS A 12 3.11 1.52 1.87
CA HIS A 12 3.24 1.96 3.26
C HIS A 12 1.98 2.72 3.70
N ALA A 13 1.32 2.22 4.74
CA ALA A 13 0.21 2.88 5.42
C ALA A 13 0.71 3.54 6.71
N LYS A 14 0.72 4.87 6.76
CA LYS A 14 1.21 5.65 7.91
C LYS A 14 0.06 6.30 8.67
N TYR A 15 0.05 6.16 9.99
CA TYR A 15 -0.93 6.82 10.87
C TYR A 15 -0.32 7.19 12.22
N ALA A 16 -0.39 8.46 12.61
CA ALA A 16 0.05 8.95 13.91
C ALA A 16 1.47 8.49 14.34
N GLY A 17 2.42 8.50 13.39
CA GLY A 17 3.80 8.05 13.63
C GLY A 17 4.00 6.52 13.60
N GLN A 18 2.92 5.75 13.43
CA GLN A 18 2.97 4.30 13.19
C GLN A 18 2.91 3.99 11.70
N GLU A 19 3.40 2.82 11.31
CA GLU A 19 3.45 2.36 9.93
C GLU A 19 3.08 0.88 9.83
N ALA A 20 2.32 0.54 8.80
CA ALA A 20 2.06 -0.82 8.36
C ALA A 20 2.42 -0.97 6.88
N LEU A 21 3.12 -2.04 6.55
CA LEU A 21 3.41 -2.47 5.19
C LEU A 21 2.29 -3.40 4.73
N VAL A 22 1.59 -3.02 3.66
CA VAL A 22 0.42 -3.75 3.16
C VAL A 22 0.71 -4.32 1.78
N GLU A 23 0.55 -5.63 1.64
CA GLU A 23 0.59 -6.33 0.36
C GLU A 23 -0.63 -5.97 -0.50
N ILE A 24 -0.39 -5.65 -1.77
CA ILE A 24 -1.45 -5.25 -2.71
C ILE A 24 -2.29 -6.45 -3.17
N GLU A 25 -1.70 -7.63 -3.37
CA GLU A 25 -2.42 -8.78 -3.97
C GLU A 25 -3.50 -9.34 -3.05
N ASN A 26 -3.20 -9.54 -1.77
CA ASN A 26 -4.16 -10.10 -0.82
C ASN A 26 -4.69 -9.08 0.18
N SER A 27 -4.35 -7.80 0.04
CA SER A 27 -4.74 -6.73 0.98
C SER A 27 -4.44 -7.14 2.43
N CYS A 28 -3.21 -7.59 2.68
CA CYS A 28 -2.79 -8.13 3.97
C CYS A 28 -1.55 -7.40 4.52
N VAL A 29 -1.34 -7.44 5.84
CA VAL A 29 -0.19 -6.77 6.46
C VAL A 29 1.04 -7.68 6.40
N LEU A 30 2.11 -7.19 5.79
CA LEU A 30 3.42 -7.84 5.75
C LEU A 30 4.25 -7.52 7.00
N LYS A 31 4.19 -6.26 7.47
CA LYS A 31 5.02 -5.78 8.59
C LYS A 31 4.37 -4.57 9.26
N GLY A 32 4.68 -4.36 10.53
CA GLY A 32 4.23 -3.19 11.26
C GLY A 32 2.75 -3.25 11.63
N ALA A 33 2.25 -2.14 12.15
CA ALA A 33 0.87 -2.04 12.61
C ALA A 33 0.46 -0.57 12.72
N ILE A 34 -0.83 -0.33 12.52
CA ILE A 34 -1.53 0.90 12.86
C ILE A 34 -2.79 0.52 13.66
N PRO A 35 -3.49 1.45 14.31
CA PRO A 35 -4.70 1.13 15.08
C PRO A 35 -5.70 0.34 14.24
N SER A 36 -6.31 -0.69 14.84
CA SER A 36 -7.09 -1.71 14.11
C SER A 36 -8.26 -1.14 13.29
N ASN A 37 -8.90 -0.08 13.77
CA ASN A 37 -9.95 0.64 13.03
C ASN A 37 -9.42 1.36 11.78
N LYS A 38 -8.19 1.87 11.81
CA LYS A 38 -7.51 2.48 10.66
C LYS A 38 -7.03 1.42 9.70
N LEU A 39 -6.47 0.32 10.21
CA LEU A 39 -6.04 -0.79 9.38
C LEU A 39 -7.21 -1.36 8.57
N LYS A 40 -8.38 -1.55 9.17
CA LYS A 40 -9.60 -2.01 8.46
C LYS A 40 -9.96 -1.11 7.27
N LEU A 41 -9.86 0.22 7.44
CA LEU A 41 -10.12 1.16 6.35
C LEU A 41 -9.07 1.05 5.24
N VAL A 42 -7.79 0.92 5.61
CA VAL A 42 -6.70 0.74 4.65
C VAL A 42 -6.85 -0.56 3.85
N LEU A 43 -7.21 -1.67 4.50
CA LEU A 43 -7.39 -2.95 3.80
C LEU A 43 -8.62 -2.93 2.88
N ALA A 44 -9.73 -2.32 3.33
CA ALA A 44 -10.91 -2.14 2.48
C ALA A 44 -10.61 -1.24 1.27
N TRP A 45 -9.86 -0.16 1.48
CA TRP A 45 -9.39 0.71 0.40
C TRP A 45 -8.44 -0.02 -0.56
N SER A 46 -7.51 -0.82 -0.03
CA SER A 46 -6.59 -1.65 -0.83
C SER A 46 -7.35 -2.60 -1.74
N GLU A 47 -8.39 -3.25 -1.22
CA GLU A 47 -9.18 -4.19 -2.01
C GLU A 47 -9.99 -3.50 -3.10
N LEU A 48 -10.58 -2.34 -2.79
CA LEU A 48 -11.35 -1.54 -3.75
C LEU A 48 -10.48 -1.00 -4.90
N HIS A 49 -9.24 -0.62 -4.59
CA HIS A 49 -8.31 0.03 -5.52
C HIS A 49 -7.16 -0.89 -5.96
N LYS A 50 -7.33 -2.22 -5.85
CA LYS A 50 -6.28 -3.20 -6.11
C LYS A 50 -5.62 -3.02 -7.48
N GLN A 51 -6.40 -2.79 -8.54
CA GLN A 51 -5.84 -2.62 -9.88
C GLN A 51 -5.03 -1.32 -10.00
N GLU A 52 -5.56 -0.21 -9.49
CA GLU A 52 -4.86 1.09 -9.49
C GLU A 52 -3.56 1.03 -8.69
N LEU A 53 -3.54 0.28 -7.58
CA LEU A 53 -2.34 0.03 -6.78
C LEU A 53 -1.29 -0.78 -7.55
N LYS A 54 -1.70 -1.82 -8.28
CA LYS A 54 -0.78 -2.60 -9.14
C LYS A 54 -0.18 -1.74 -10.24
N ASP A 55 -0.99 -0.90 -10.88
CA ASP A 55 -0.52 -0.01 -11.94
C ASP A 55 0.45 1.04 -11.37
N SER A 56 0.12 1.63 -10.23
CA SER A 56 0.97 2.57 -9.50
C SER A 56 2.30 1.94 -9.05
N TRP A 57 2.27 0.68 -8.62
CA TRP A 57 3.46 -0.09 -8.29
C TRP A 57 4.36 -0.31 -9.51
N ASN A 58 3.79 -0.65 -10.66
CA ASN A 58 4.54 -0.81 -11.90
C ASN A 58 5.16 0.52 -12.37
N GLN A 59 4.43 1.64 -12.25
CA GLN A 59 4.95 2.98 -12.52
C GLN A 59 6.15 3.30 -11.61
N ALA A 60 6.00 3.09 -10.30
CA ALA A 60 7.08 3.31 -9.32
C ALA A 60 8.33 2.48 -9.66
N LYS A 61 8.16 1.20 -10.02
CA LYS A 61 9.27 0.32 -10.45
C LYS A 61 9.99 0.82 -11.70
N ASN A 62 9.28 1.50 -12.59
CA ASN A 62 9.84 2.09 -13.81
C ASN A 62 10.40 3.52 -13.59
N MET A 63 10.49 3.97 -12.32
CA MET A 63 10.88 5.35 -11.94
C MET A 63 9.92 6.42 -12.50
N GLU A 64 8.69 6.03 -12.78
CA GLU A 64 7.61 6.95 -13.17
C GLU A 64 6.87 7.43 -11.92
N LEU A 65 6.21 8.59 -12.03
CA LEU A 65 5.40 9.12 -10.95
C LEU A 65 4.11 8.28 -10.82
N PRO A 66 3.87 7.64 -9.66
CA PRO A 66 2.66 6.84 -9.47
C PRO A 66 1.40 7.72 -9.52
N ALA A 67 0.34 7.20 -10.13
CA ALA A 67 -0.95 7.86 -10.16
C ALA A 67 -1.52 8.08 -8.74
N LYS A 68 -2.23 9.21 -8.55
CA LYS A 68 -2.98 9.44 -7.31
C LYS A 68 -4.25 8.59 -7.33
N ILE A 69 -4.42 7.76 -6.30
CA ILE A 69 -5.60 6.93 -6.09
C ILE A 69 -6.56 7.67 -5.16
N ASN A 70 -7.85 7.65 -5.47
CA ASN A 70 -8.86 8.34 -4.68
C ASN A 70 -9.01 7.70 -3.29
N PRO A 71 -9.24 8.49 -2.22
CA PRO A 71 -9.48 7.95 -0.89
C PRO A 71 -10.85 7.26 -0.80
N LEU A 72 -11.01 6.39 0.20
CA LEU A 72 -12.29 5.76 0.53
C LEU A 72 -13.31 6.85 0.93
N LYS A 73 -14.50 6.83 0.31
CA LYS A 73 -15.60 7.77 0.58
C LYS A 73 -16.35 7.44 1.86
#